data_AF-M6FJX3-F1
#
_entry.id   AF-M6FJX3-F1
#
_cell.length_a   1.000
_cell.length_b   1.000
_cell.length_c   1.000
_cell.angle_alpha   90.00
_cell.angle_beta   90.00
_cell.angle_gamma   90.00
#
_symmetry.space_group_name_H-M   'P 1'
#
loop_
_entity.id
_entity.type
_entity.pdbx_description
1 polymer ?
#
loop_
_entity_poly.entity_id
_entity_poly.type
_entity_poly.pdbx_seq_one_letter_code
_entity_poly.pdbx_strand_id
1 'polypeptide(L)'
;MTDPNHIWAVNLLISAIPMAYNKEPALFPVICLKMANLLLKYGNLSDSYGYSCYGMVLVGKLGDYKGAYDFCELAVKLSEKYMNSGGYTKAANILANYSSSFVKHLKFSEEVNIKCVQAALDSGEFLHGSYAAMNDASNVMFQGKNLEILKPKINQLLKFVRKVKNNLAIDTILGTILILSNLRGETGSHLDFSSSEYLEKEYIDLCNDHQSLAPICTFKVMKVRSLLMYGEYQLALQEAEEANNMILYLGGQYGPLEHNFLYSLALAANYKKVSPDLKKEYLVVPEKVLKKRIT
;
A
#
# COMPACT_ATOMS: atom_id res chain seq x y z
N MET A 1 -13.99 -3.28 27.94
CA MET A 1 -15.44 -3.26 27.69
C MET A 1 -16.05 -4.59 28.08
N THR A 2 -17.21 -4.57 28.76
CA THR A 2 -17.89 -5.78 29.29
C THR A 2 -19.39 -5.84 28.93
N ASP A 3 -20.04 -4.71 28.67
CA ASP A 3 -21.44 -4.67 28.24
C ASP A 3 -21.61 -5.31 26.85
N PRO A 4 -22.47 -6.35 26.71
CA PRO A 4 -22.71 -7.01 25.44
C PRO A 4 -23.11 -6.05 24.32
N ASN A 5 -23.97 -5.06 24.56
CA ASN A 5 -24.47 -4.16 23.52
C ASN A 5 -23.33 -3.36 22.87
N HIS A 6 -22.37 -2.89 23.68
CA HIS A 6 -21.20 -2.18 23.17
C HIS A 6 -20.27 -3.12 22.39
N ILE A 7 -20.07 -4.36 22.86
CA ILE A 7 -19.27 -5.37 22.17
C ILE A 7 -19.87 -5.68 20.79
N TRP A 8 -21.17 -5.94 20.74
CA TRP A 8 -21.91 -6.20 19.50
C TRP A 8 -21.84 -5.02 18.54
N ALA A 9 -21.99 -3.79 19.04
CA ALA A 9 -21.88 -2.58 18.22
C ALA A 9 -20.50 -2.46 17.56
N VAL A 10 -19.40 -2.66 18.31
CA VAL A 10 -18.04 -2.61 17.75
C VAL A 10 -17.82 -3.71 16.72
N ASN A 11 -18.23 -4.95 16.99
CA ASN A 11 -18.07 -6.06 16.05
C ASN A 11 -18.86 -5.86 14.75
N LEU A 12 -20.06 -5.29 14.84
CA LEU A 12 -20.84 -4.92 13.65
C LEU A 12 -20.16 -3.82 12.83
N LEU A 13 -19.57 -2.82 13.49
CA LEU A 13 -18.83 -1.76 12.81
C LEU A 13 -17.56 -2.31 12.13
N ILE A 14 -16.84 -3.24 12.78
CA ILE A 14 -15.67 -3.90 12.21
C ILE A 14 -16.03 -4.66 10.93
N SER A 15 -17.13 -5.42 10.92
CA SER A 15 -17.53 -6.17 9.72
C SER A 15 -17.97 -5.27 8.55
N ALA A 16 -18.43 -4.05 8.84
CA ALA A 16 -18.80 -3.07 7.82
C ALA A 16 -17.60 -2.35 7.18
N ILE A 17 -16.41 -2.37 7.80
CA ILE A 17 -15.23 -1.61 7.34
C ILE A 17 -14.84 -1.91 5.89
N PRO A 18 -14.67 -3.17 5.45
CA PRO A 18 -14.26 -3.44 4.06
C PRO A 18 -15.24 -2.88 3.03
N MET A 19 -16.55 -2.96 3.31
CA MET A 19 -17.61 -2.46 2.43
C MET A 19 -17.61 -0.92 2.40
N ALA A 20 -17.51 -0.29 3.56
CA ALA A 20 -17.43 1.16 3.66
C ALA A 20 -16.16 1.71 2.99
N TYR A 21 -15.02 1.04 3.11
CA TYR A 21 -13.79 1.50 2.47
C TYR A 21 -13.87 1.43 0.94
N ASN A 22 -14.46 0.36 0.38
CA ASN A 22 -14.41 0.10 -1.05
C ASN A 22 -15.64 0.60 -1.84
N LYS A 23 -16.82 0.72 -1.22
CA LYS A 23 -18.07 1.04 -1.92
C LYS A 23 -18.76 2.30 -1.44
N GLU A 24 -18.54 2.71 -0.19
CA GLU A 24 -19.12 3.96 0.34
C GLU A 24 -18.08 4.73 1.19
N PRO A 25 -17.07 5.35 0.54
CA PRO A 25 -15.93 5.94 1.23
C PRO A 25 -16.31 7.06 2.21
N ALA A 26 -17.48 7.69 2.05
CA ALA A 26 -17.97 8.70 2.99
C ALA A 26 -18.36 8.11 4.35
N LEU A 27 -18.80 6.84 4.40
CA LEU A 27 -19.15 6.16 5.66
C LEU A 27 -17.93 5.67 6.43
N PHE A 28 -16.83 5.37 5.74
CA PHE A 28 -15.61 4.86 6.37
C PHE A 28 -15.16 5.70 7.59
N PRO A 29 -14.92 7.03 7.48
CA PRO A 29 -14.48 7.82 8.63
C PRO A 29 -15.50 7.85 9.77
N VAL A 30 -16.80 7.81 9.46
CA VAL A 30 -17.87 7.80 10.46
C VAL A 30 -17.83 6.51 11.28
N ILE A 31 -17.67 5.36 10.62
CA ILE A 31 -17.55 4.05 11.27
C ILE A 31 -16.28 4.01 12.14
N CYS A 32 -15.14 4.46 11.61
CA CYS A 32 -13.87 4.51 12.33
C CYS A 32 -13.98 5.32 13.63
N LEU A 33 -14.52 6.54 13.54
CA LEU A 33 -14.71 7.44 14.68
C LEU A 33 -15.66 6.83 15.73
N LYS A 34 -16.76 6.19 15.29
CA LYS A 34 -17.69 5.51 16.20
C LYS A 34 -17.02 4.37 16.95
N MET A 35 -16.23 3.52 16.28
CA MET A 35 -15.50 2.44 16.93
C MET A 35 -14.50 2.98 17.95
N ALA A 36 -13.67 3.95 17.57
CA ALA A 36 -12.69 4.55 18.47
C ALA A 36 -13.35 5.16 19.72
N ASN A 37 -14.45 5.91 19.53
CA ASN A 37 -15.20 6.49 20.64
C ASN A 37 -15.78 5.43 21.59
N LEU A 38 -16.31 4.32 21.06
CA LEU A 38 -16.83 3.23 21.89
C LEU A 38 -15.71 2.58 22.72
N LEU A 39 -14.55 2.33 22.13
CA LEU A 39 -13.38 1.76 22.81
C LEU A 39 -12.83 2.70 23.89
N LEU A 40 -12.74 4.00 23.60
CA LEU A 40 -12.26 5.00 24.57
C LEU A 40 -13.23 5.21 25.73
N LYS A 41 -14.54 5.25 25.45
CA LYS A 41 -15.57 5.55 26.46
C LYS A 41 -15.90 4.36 27.36
N TYR A 42 -15.97 3.16 26.79
CA TYR A 42 -16.45 1.96 27.49
C TYR A 42 -15.33 0.90 27.69
N GLY A 43 -14.09 1.27 27.38
CA GLY A 43 -12.88 0.45 27.53
C GLY A 43 -12.58 -0.45 26.33
N ASN A 44 -11.40 -1.06 26.35
CA ASN A 44 -10.89 -1.81 25.20
C ASN A 44 -11.50 -3.21 25.04
N LEU A 45 -11.43 -3.73 23.81
CA LEU A 45 -11.65 -5.13 23.43
C LEU A 45 -10.31 -5.78 23.04
N SER A 46 -10.30 -7.11 22.95
CA SER A 46 -9.16 -7.85 22.41
C SER A 46 -8.91 -7.58 20.93
N ASP A 47 -9.96 -7.26 20.16
CA ASP A 47 -9.85 -6.72 18.80
C ASP A 47 -9.79 -5.19 18.87
N SER A 48 -8.60 -4.65 18.59
CA SER A 48 -8.26 -3.23 18.68
C SER A 48 -8.33 -2.52 17.32
N TYR A 49 -8.89 -3.17 16.29
CA TYR A 49 -8.88 -2.68 14.92
C TYR A 49 -9.47 -1.28 14.76
N GLY A 50 -10.43 -0.89 15.61
CA GLY A 50 -10.99 0.46 15.62
C GLY A 50 -9.97 1.58 15.78
N TYR A 51 -8.92 1.39 16.59
CA TYR A 51 -7.84 2.36 16.73
C TYR A 51 -6.97 2.46 15.46
N SER A 52 -6.72 1.33 14.79
CA SER A 52 -6.00 1.32 13.52
C SER A 52 -6.78 2.04 12.42
N CYS A 53 -8.09 1.77 12.32
CA CYS A 53 -8.96 2.45 11.37
C CYS A 53 -9.04 3.96 11.63
N TYR A 54 -9.05 4.39 12.91
CA TYR A 54 -8.94 5.80 13.25
C TYR A 54 -7.59 6.41 12.81
N GLY A 55 -6.50 5.66 12.95
CA GLY A 55 -5.19 6.04 12.39
C GLY A 55 -5.24 6.34 10.89
N MET A 56 -5.96 5.52 10.10
CA MET A 56 -6.15 5.80 8.67
C MET A 56 -6.91 7.11 8.41
N VAL A 57 -7.89 7.47 9.26
CA VAL A 57 -8.59 8.76 9.17
C VAL A 57 -7.65 9.92 9.47
N LEU A 58 -6.78 9.78 10.49
CA LEU A 58 -5.79 10.80 10.83
C LEU A 58 -4.84 11.07 9.66
N VAL A 59 -4.31 10.03 9.01
CA VAL A 59 -3.48 10.17 7.80
C VAL A 59 -4.25 10.82 6.65
N GLY A 60 -5.42 10.26 6.30
CA GLY A 60 -6.10 10.62 5.06
C GLY A 60 -6.90 11.93 5.09
N LYS A 61 -7.35 12.37 6.28
CA LYS A 61 -8.23 13.55 6.42
C LYS A 61 -7.62 14.69 7.22
N LEU A 62 -6.78 14.38 8.21
CA LEU A 62 -6.27 15.37 9.16
C LEU A 62 -4.78 15.68 8.97
N GLY A 63 -4.04 14.87 8.21
CA GLY A 63 -2.60 15.04 8.04
C GLY A 63 -1.79 14.75 9.30
N ASP A 64 -2.42 14.23 10.37
CA ASP A 64 -1.76 13.93 11.64
C ASP A 64 -1.07 12.56 11.58
N TYR A 65 0.09 12.53 10.92
CA TYR A 65 0.87 11.29 10.73
C TYR A 65 1.40 10.71 12.04
N LYS A 66 1.76 11.59 13.00
CA LYS A 66 2.28 11.14 14.29
C LYS A 66 1.19 10.53 15.15
N GLY A 67 0.03 11.19 15.26
CA GLY A 67 -1.14 10.64 15.94
C GLY A 67 -1.61 9.34 15.28
N ALA A 68 -1.62 9.28 13.94
CA ALA A 68 -1.97 8.06 13.22
C ALA A 68 -1.08 6.87 13.61
N TYR A 69 0.23 7.08 13.63
CA TYR A 69 1.19 6.06 14.05
C TYR A 69 0.95 5.63 15.50
N ASP A 70 0.76 6.58 16.42
CA ASP A 70 0.56 6.28 17.84
C ASP A 70 -0.71 5.46 18.09
N PHE A 71 -1.81 5.75 17.39
CA PHE A 71 -3.04 4.94 17.46
C PHE A 71 -2.90 3.55 16.83
N CYS A 72 -2.18 3.43 15.71
CA CYS A 72 -1.91 2.13 15.09
C CYS A 72 -0.99 1.27 15.96
N GLU A 73 0.03 1.88 16.58
CA GLU A 73 0.93 1.20 17.51
C GLU A 73 0.19 0.76 18.77
N LEU A 74 -0.70 1.61 19.31
CA LEU A 74 -1.59 1.24 20.41
C LEU A 74 -2.44 0.02 20.07
N ALA A 75 -3.00 -0.04 18.86
CA ALA A 75 -3.80 -1.17 18.42
C ALA A 75 -2.99 -2.48 18.46
N VAL A 76 -1.77 -2.47 17.90
CA VAL A 76 -0.86 -3.62 17.93
C VAL A 76 -0.55 -4.05 19.37
N LYS A 77 -0.15 -3.11 20.23
CA LYS A 77 0.19 -3.39 21.64
C LYS A 77 -1.00 -3.97 22.41
N LEU A 78 -2.21 -3.52 22.13
CA LEU A 78 -3.43 -4.08 22.74
C LEU A 78 -3.68 -5.51 22.25
N SER A 79 -3.53 -5.80 20.96
CA SER A 79 -3.69 -7.16 20.46
C SER A 79 -2.67 -8.13 21.04
N GLU A 80 -1.42 -7.70 21.22
CA GLU A 80 -0.39 -8.48 21.92
C GLU A 80 -0.77 -8.73 23.39
N LYS A 81 -1.20 -7.68 24.10
CA LYS A 81 -1.64 -7.78 25.51
C LYS A 81 -2.78 -8.80 25.68
N TYR A 82 -3.71 -8.87 24.73
CA TYR A 82 -4.83 -9.81 24.78
C TYR A 82 -4.55 -11.15 24.07
N MET A 83 -3.33 -11.38 23.59
CA MET A 83 -2.94 -12.58 22.84
C MET A 83 -3.89 -12.89 21.67
N ASN A 84 -4.38 -11.85 21.00
CA ASN A 84 -5.31 -11.96 19.88
C ASN A 84 -4.58 -11.84 18.54
N SER A 85 -4.14 -12.98 17.99
CA SER A 85 -3.42 -13.02 16.70
C SER A 85 -4.23 -12.47 15.52
N GLY A 86 -5.56 -12.63 15.53
CA GLY A 86 -6.42 -12.06 14.49
C GLY A 86 -6.47 -10.54 14.56
N GLY A 87 -6.70 -10.00 15.76
CA GLY A 87 -6.63 -8.55 16.02
C GLY A 87 -5.25 -7.97 15.68
N TYR A 88 -4.18 -8.69 16.05
CA TYR A 88 -2.82 -8.30 15.72
C TYR A 88 -2.62 -8.20 14.21
N THR A 89 -3.09 -9.19 13.45
CA THR A 89 -2.98 -9.21 11.98
C THR A 89 -3.63 -7.97 11.36
N LYS A 90 -4.86 -7.63 11.79
CA LYS A 90 -5.54 -6.43 11.30
C LYS A 90 -4.75 -5.15 11.64
N ALA A 91 -4.33 -5.01 12.89
CA ALA A 91 -3.62 -3.82 13.37
C ALA A 91 -2.23 -3.66 12.74
N ALA A 92 -1.46 -4.75 12.64
CA ALA A 92 -0.11 -4.77 12.10
C ALA A 92 -0.10 -4.40 10.62
N ASN A 93 -1.07 -4.88 9.82
CA ASN A 93 -1.21 -4.47 8.43
C ASN A 93 -1.38 -2.95 8.28
N ILE A 94 -2.21 -2.32 9.12
CA ILE A 94 -2.44 -0.87 9.05
C ILE A 94 -1.23 -0.09 9.56
N LEU A 95 -0.61 -0.55 10.66
CA LEU A 95 0.63 0.05 11.18
C LEU A 95 1.72 0.06 10.12
N ALA A 96 1.99 -1.10 9.51
CA ALA A 96 3.03 -1.26 8.50
C ALA A 96 2.75 -0.38 7.26
N ASN A 97 1.54 -0.45 6.71
CA ASN A 97 1.32 -0.04 5.32
C ASN A 97 0.59 1.30 5.17
N TYR A 98 0.00 1.84 6.25
CA TYR A 98 -0.82 3.06 6.17
C TYR A 98 -0.40 4.18 7.13
N SER A 99 0.53 3.94 8.05
CA SER A 99 0.95 4.96 9.04
C SER A 99 2.46 5.05 9.22
N SER A 100 3.17 3.92 9.26
CA SER A 100 4.60 3.95 9.60
C SER A 100 5.47 4.68 8.57
N SER A 101 5.14 4.61 7.28
CA SER A 101 5.89 5.24 6.18
C SER A 101 6.04 6.75 6.30
N PHE A 102 5.17 7.42 7.05
CA PHE A 102 5.20 8.87 7.24
C PHE A 102 6.13 9.32 8.36
N VAL A 103 6.48 8.42 9.29
CA VAL A 103 7.22 8.77 10.53
C VAL A 103 8.39 7.83 10.83
N LYS A 104 8.53 6.73 10.09
CA LYS A 104 9.60 5.73 10.19
C LYS A 104 10.15 5.43 8.80
N HIS A 105 11.37 4.90 8.77
CA HIS A 105 11.95 4.33 7.56
C HIS A 105 11.09 3.14 7.07
N LEU A 106 10.96 2.97 5.76
CA LEU A 106 10.16 1.90 5.14
C LEU A 106 10.60 0.48 5.55
N LYS A 107 11.82 0.33 6.05
CA LYS A 107 12.32 -0.94 6.62
C LYS A 107 11.46 -1.43 7.80
N PHE A 108 10.91 -0.50 8.58
CA PHE A 108 10.03 -0.84 9.70
C PHE A 108 8.77 -1.57 9.23
N SER A 109 8.19 -1.20 8.07
CA SER A 109 6.97 -1.83 7.58
C SER A 109 7.20 -3.30 7.23
N GLU A 110 8.35 -3.65 6.67
CA GLU A 110 8.72 -5.04 6.36
C GLU A 110 8.82 -5.90 7.63
N GLU A 111 9.48 -5.41 8.68
CA GLU A 111 9.60 -6.13 9.95
C GLU A 111 8.22 -6.43 10.56
N VAL A 112 7.29 -5.48 10.44
CA VAL A 112 5.90 -5.64 10.91
C VAL A 112 5.12 -6.56 9.98
N ASN A 113 5.27 -6.45 8.66
CA ASN A 113 4.56 -7.29 7.68
C ASN A 113 4.94 -8.78 7.81
N ILE A 114 6.21 -9.10 8.08
CA ILE A 114 6.65 -10.49 8.32
C ILE A 114 5.87 -11.10 9.50
N LYS A 115 5.78 -10.37 10.62
CA LYS A 115 5.02 -10.82 11.80
C LYS A 115 3.52 -10.88 11.51
N CYS A 116 3.01 -9.92 10.74
CA CYS A 116 1.60 -9.87 10.34
C CYS A 116 1.20 -11.10 9.52
N VAL A 117 2.00 -11.52 8.53
CA VAL A 117 1.73 -12.72 7.73
C VAL A 117 1.76 -13.97 8.59
N GLN A 118 2.70 -14.07 9.54
CA GLN A 118 2.73 -15.18 10.49
C GLN A 118 1.48 -15.21 11.38
N ALA A 119 1.10 -14.07 11.97
CA ALA A 119 -0.11 -13.99 12.79
C ALA A 119 -1.39 -14.32 12.00
N ALA A 120 -1.42 -14.03 10.70
CA ALA A 120 -2.53 -14.42 9.82
C ALA A 120 -2.63 -15.94 9.65
N LEU A 121 -1.48 -16.63 9.54
CA LEU A 121 -1.43 -18.09 9.50
C LEU A 121 -1.92 -18.71 10.81
N ASP A 122 -1.57 -18.10 11.94
CA ASP A 122 -1.93 -18.61 13.27
C ASP A 122 -3.41 -18.37 13.61
N SER A 123 -4.01 -17.30 13.07
CA SER A 123 -5.38 -16.89 13.40
C SER A 123 -6.45 -17.19 12.34
N GLY A 124 -6.04 -17.44 11.09
CA GLY A 124 -6.96 -17.52 9.97
C GLY A 124 -7.44 -16.15 9.45
N GLU A 125 -6.90 -15.03 9.95
CA GLU A 125 -7.21 -13.67 9.46
C GLU A 125 -6.48 -13.38 8.13
N PHE A 126 -6.84 -14.15 7.10
CA PHE A 126 -6.13 -14.15 5.82
C PHE A 126 -6.37 -12.91 4.98
N LEU A 127 -7.45 -12.16 5.21
CA LEU A 127 -7.75 -10.95 4.45
C LEU A 127 -6.65 -9.90 4.66
N HIS A 128 -6.43 -9.52 5.91
CA HIS A 128 -5.40 -8.54 6.27
C HIS A 128 -3.98 -9.10 6.14
N GLY A 129 -3.80 -10.41 6.37
CA GLY A 129 -2.53 -11.08 6.05
C GLY A 129 -2.16 -10.99 4.57
N SER A 130 -3.13 -11.11 3.66
CA SER A 130 -2.89 -10.96 2.21
C SER A 130 -2.56 -9.52 1.83
N TYR A 131 -3.20 -8.55 2.50
CA TYR A 131 -2.87 -7.13 2.33
C TYR A 131 -1.46 -6.81 2.83
N ALA A 132 -1.04 -7.37 3.95
CA ALA A 132 0.33 -7.23 4.43
C ALA A 132 1.31 -7.85 3.43
N ALA A 133 1.03 -9.05 2.91
CA ALA A 133 1.87 -9.74 1.94
C ALA A 133 2.04 -8.94 0.62
N MET A 134 0.95 -8.40 0.07
CA MET A 134 1.03 -7.64 -1.18
C MET A 134 1.79 -6.32 -1.01
N ASN A 135 1.56 -5.61 0.10
CA ASN A 135 2.28 -4.38 0.39
C ASN A 135 3.76 -4.65 0.69
N ASP A 136 4.08 -5.75 1.37
CA ASP A 136 5.46 -6.14 1.65
C ASP A 136 6.23 -6.37 0.34
N ALA A 137 5.63 -7.07 -0.62
CA ALA A 137 6.23 -7.30 -1.94
C ALA A 137 6.58 -5.98 -2.67
N SER A 138 5.68 -5.00 -2.67
CA SER A 138 5.94 -3.68 -3.28
C SER A 138 6.92 -2.84 -2.47
N ASN A 139 6.78 -2.82 -1.14
CA ASN A 139 7.62 -2.01 -0.25
C ASN A 139 9.10 -2.42 -0.31
N VAL A 140 9.41 -3.72 -0.41
CA VAL A 140 10.81 -4.15 -0.52
C VAL A 140 11.45 -3.77 -1.85
N MET A 141 10.66 -3.64 -2.93
CA MET A 141 11.14 -3.05 -4.19
C MET A 141 11.46 -1.56 -4.01
N PHE A 142 10.57 -0.81 -3.35
CA PHE A 142 10.80 0.62 -3.08
C PHE A 142 12.02 0.87 -2.17
N GLN A 143 12.31 -0.04 -1.25
CA GLN A 143 13.54 0.00 -0.43
C GLN A 143 14.85 -0.16 -1.23
N GLY A 144 14.80 -0.61 -2.50
CA GLY A 144 15.99 -0.81 -3.32
C GLY A 144 16.90 -1.92 -2.81
N LYS A 145 16.32 -2.98 -2.24
CA LYS A 145 17.08 -4.13 -1.73
C LYS A 145 17.74 -4.93 -2.85
N ASN A 146 18.72 -5.75 -2.46
CA ASN A 146 19.39 -6.68 -3.37
C ASN A 146 18.37 -7.65 -4.01
N LEU A 147 18.34 -7.68 -5.34
CA LEU A 147 17.35 -8.44 -6.13
C LEU A 147 17.46 -9.96 -5.95
N GLU A 148 18.63 -10.49 -5.57
CA GLU A 148 18.83 -11.92 -5.25
C GLU A 148 18.12 -12.33 -3.97
N ILE A 149 17.99 -11.40 -3.02
CA ILE A 149 17.27 -11.64 -1.77
C ILE A 149 15.76 -11.48 -1.98
N LEU A 150 15.35 -10.60 -2.89
CA LEU A 150 13.93 -10.29 -3.13
C LEU A 150 13.18 -11.41 -3.83
N LYS A 151 13.79 -12.08 -4.82
CA LYS A 151 13.12 -13.15 -5.59
C LYS A 151 12.53 -14.27 -4.74
N PRO A 152 13.29 -14.95 -3.85
CA PRO A 152 12.71 -16.00 -3.01
C PRO A 152 11.63 -15.48 -2.07
N LYS A 153 11.79 -14.27 -1.52
CA LYS A 153 10.80 -13.63 -0.64
C LYS A 153 9.48 -13.37 -1.37
N ILE A 154 9.53 -12.72 -2.52
CA ILE A 154 8.34 -12.38 -3.33
C ILE A 154 7.63 -13.66 -3.79
N ASN A 155 8.37 -14.70 -4.19
CA ASN A 155 7.79 -15.99 -4.55
C ASN A 155 7.08 -16.68 -3.37
N GLN A 156 7.63 -16.57 -2.16
CA GLN A 156 6.99 -17.09 -0.95
C GLN A 156 5.68 -16.34 -0.65
N LEU A 157 5.67 -15.01 -0.79
CA LEU A 157 4.46 -14.20 -0.63
C LEU A 157 3.41 -14.55 -1.69
N LEU A 158 3.81 -14.74 -2.96
CA LEU A 158 2.91 -15.18 -4.04
C LEU A 158 2.27 -16.53 -3.71
N LYS A 159 3.06 -17.50 -3.24
CA LYS A 159 2.57 -18.83 -2.84
C LYS A 159 1.52 -18.74 -1.74
N PHE A 160 1.74 -17.87 -0.75
CA PHE A 160 0.79 -17.62 0.32
C PHE A 160 -0.53 -17.05 -0.21
N VAL A 161 -0.50 -15.96 -0.99
CA VAL A 161 -1.73 -15.31 -1.46
C VAL A 161 -2.50 -16.14 -2.49
N ARG A 162 -1.80 -16.96 -3.30
CA ARG A 162 -2.43 -17.96 -4.19
C ARG A 162 -3.21 -19.01 -3.41
N LYS A 163 -2.65 -19.48 -2.28
CA LYS A 163 -3.35 -20.44 -1.40
C LYS A 163 -4.61 -19.83 -0.77
N VAL A 164 -4.54 -18.55 -0.41
CA VAL A 164 -5.67 -17.79 0.14
C VAL A 164 -6.69 -17.38 -0.94
N LYS A 165 -6.29 -17.35 -2.21
CA LYS A 165 -7.10 -16.90 -3.36
C LYS A 165 -7.54 -15.43 -3.27
N ASN A 166 -6.63 -14.57 -2.81
CA ASN A 166 -6.88 -13.12 -2.78
C ASN A 166 -6.37 -12.47 -4.09
N ASN A 167 -7.27 -12.23 -5.05
CA ASN A 167 -6.91 -11.71 -6.38
C ASN A 167 -6.16 -10.37 -6.31
N LEU A 168 -6.61 -9.41 -5.49
CA LEU A 168 -5.95 -8.12 -5.33
C LEU A 168 -4.47 -8.28 -4.93
N ALA A 169 -4.21 -9.20 -3.99
CA ALA A 169 -2.87 -9.48 -3.53
C ALA A 169 -2.03 -10.27 -4.55
N ILE A 170 -2.65 -11.23 -5.26
CA ILE A 170 -2.01 -11.97 -6.36
C ILE A 170 -1.58 -10.99 -7.46
N ASP A 171 -2.51 -10.14 -7.93
CA ASP A 171 -2.29 -9.17 -9.00
C ASP A 171 -1.17 -8.17 -8.64
N THR A 172 -1.13 -7.69 -7.40
CA THR A 172 -0.05 -6.79 -6.93
C THR A 172 1.32 -7.49 -6.98
N ILE A 173 1.38 -8.74 -6.53
CA ILE A 173 2.63 -9.50 -6.45
C ILE A 173 3.10 -9.91 -7.85
N LEU A 174 2.18 -10.26 -8.76
CA LEU A 174 2.52 -10.52 -10.17
C LEU A 174 3.15 -9.29 -10.83
N GLY A 175 2.56 -8.10 -10.68
CA GLY A 175 3.15 -6.87 -11.19
C GLY A 175 4.55 -6.59 -10.61
N THR A 176 4.74 -6.90 -9.32
CA THR A 176 6.06 -6.80 -8.67
C THR A 176 7.07 -7.77 -9.31
N ILE A 177 6.65 -8.98 -9.69
CA ILE A 177 7.50 -9.99 -10.34
C ILE A 177 7.91 -9.55 -11.75
N LEU A 178 7.02 -8.94 -12.54
CA LEU A 178 7.36 -8.39 -13.86
C LEU A 178 8.53 -7.39 -13.77
N ILE A 179 8.46 -6.46 -12.81
CA ILE A 179 9.54 -5.49 -12.56
C ILE A 179 10.82 -6.19 -12.10
N LEU A 180 10.69 -7.15 -11.19
CA LEU A 180 11.84 -7.88 -10.67
C LEU A 180 12.56 -8.68 -11.76
N SER A 181 11.82 -9.35 -12.65
CA SER A 181 12.37 -10.09 -13.80
C SER A 181 13.12 -9.17 -14.75
N ASN A 182 12.55 -8.00 -15.07
CA ASN A 182 13.21 -6.97 -15.89
C ASN A 182 14.52 -6.47 -15.25
N LEU A 183 14.49 -6.07 -13.98
CA LEU A 183 15.68 -5.56 -13.27
C LEU A 183 16.78 -6.61 -13.08
N ARG A 184 16.42 -7.91 -13.09
CA ARG A 184 17.38 -9.03 -13.00
C ARG A 184 17.94 -9.44 -14.38
N GLY A 185 17.52 -8.79 -15.47
CA GLY A 185 17.93 -9.16 -16.82
C GLY A 185 17.39 -10.51 -17.28
N GLU A 186 16.24 -10.93 -16.75
CA GLU A 186 15.57 -12.20 -17.10
C GLU A 186 14.63 -12.06 -18.31
N THR A 187 14.51 -10.85 -18.86
CA THR A 187 13.63 -10.50 -19.99
C THR A 187 14.44 -10.24 -21.26
N GLY A 188 13.76 -10.16 -22.41
CA GLY A 188 14.41 -10.04 -23.73
C GLY A 188 15.11 -8.69 -23.98
N SER A 189 14.77 -7.65 -23.22
CA SER A 189 15.42 -6.33 -23.27
C SER A 189 15.09 -5.51 -22.01
N HIS A 190 15.76 -4.36 -21.81
CA HIS A 190 15.45 -3.46 -20.71
C HIS A 190 14.06 -2.81 -20.80
N LEU A 191 13.42 -2.84 -21.98
CA LEU A 191 12.04 -2.36 -22.20
C LEU A 191 11.00 -3.49 -22.15
N ASP A 192 11.44 -4.74 -22.01
CA ASP A 192 10.57 -5.88 -21.85
C ASP A 192 10.26 -6.10 -20.36
N PHE A 193 9.03 -5.79 -19.96
CA PHE A 193 8.51 -5.99 -18.60
C PHE A 193 7.59 -7.22 -18.52
N SER A 194 8.01 -8.32 -19.15
CA SER A 194 7.40 -9.63 -18.97
C SER A 194 8.00 -10.41 -17.80
N SER A 195 7.40 -11.55 -17.50
CA SER A 195 7.93 -12.57 -16.61
C SER A 195 7.82 -13.94 -17.27
N SER A 196 8.28 -14.99 -16.59
CA SER A 196 8.08 -16.36 -17.06
C SER A 196 6.62 -16.79 -17.14
N GLU A 197 5.71 -16.10 -16.44
CA GLU A 197 4.29 -16.48 -16.38
C GLU A 197 3.38 -15.56 -17.21
N TYR A 198 3.74 -14.28 -17.38
CA TYR A 198 2.88 -13.28 -18.01
C TYR A 198 3.68 -12.30 -18.85
N LEU A 199 3.14 -11.97 -20.03
CA LEU A 199 3.50 -10.76 -20.75
C LEU A 199 2.92 -9.53 -20.04
N GLU A 200 3.54 -8.36 -20.23
CA GLU A 200 3.04 -7.10 -19.63
C GLU A 200 1.56 -6.85 -19.99
N LYS A 201 1.20 -7.02 -21.27
CA LYS A 201 -0.17 -6.81 -21.72
C LYS A 201 -1.16 -7.78 -21.06
N GLU A 202 -0.80 -9.06 -20.97
CA GLU A 202 -1.65 -10.09 -20.36
C GLU A 202 -1.86 -9.82 -18.87
N TYR A 203 -0.84 -9.31 -18.17
CA TYR A 203 -0.96 -8.86 -16.79
C TYR A 203 -1.94 -7.68 -16.63
N ILE A 204 -1.87 -6.69 -17.52
CA ILE A 204 -2.77 -5.54 -17.49
C ILE A 204 -4.21 -5.98 -17.80
N ASP A 205 -4.41 -6.84 -18.80
CA ASP A 205 -5.72 -7.39 -19.15
C ASP A 205 -6.32 -8.19 -17.98
N LEU A 206 -5.53 -9.04 -17.32
CA LEU A 206 -5.92 -9.76 -16.10
C LEU A 206 -6.38 -8.83 -14.98
N CYS A 207 -5.62 -7.75 -14.71
CA CYS A 207 -5.98 -6.79 -13.67
C CYS A 207 -7.28 -6.05 -14.01
N ASN A 208 -7.51 -5.72 -15.28
CA ASN A 208 -8.75 -5.07 -15.72
C ASN A 208 -9.96 -5.99 -15.54
N ASP A 209 -9.83 -7.28 -15.88
CA ASP A 209 -10.88 -8.28 -15.69
C ASP A 209 -11.25 -8.45 -14.21
N HIS A 210 -10.25 -8.37 -13.31
CA HIS A 210 -10.45 -8.38 -11.86
C HIS A 210 -10.94 -7.04 -11.28
N GLN A 211 -10.99 -5.96 -12.07
CA GLN A 211 -11.20 -4.58 -11.61
C GLN A 211 -10.14 -4.11 -10.58
N SER A 212 -8.93 -4.63 -10.71
CA SER A 212 -7.77 -4.42 -9.85
C SER A 212 -6.93 -3.21 -10.30
N LEU A 213 -7.47 -1.99 -10.16
CA LEU A 213 -6.77 -0.77 -10.59
C LEU A 213 -5.56 -0.39 -9.70
N ALA A 214 -5.59 -0.73 -8.41
CA ALA A 214 -4.46 -0.50 -7.50
C ALA A 214 -3.19 -1.27 -7.93
N PRO A 215 -3.24 -2.58 -8.23
CA PRO A 215 -2.12 -3.33 -8.79
C PRO A 215 -1.50 -2.69 -10.04
N ILE A 216 -2.32 -2.27 -11.01
CA ILE A 216 -1.85 -1.59 -12.23
C ILE A 216 -1.08 -0.32 -11.87
N CYS A 217 -1.65 0.51 -10.98
CA CYS A 217 -1.00 1.73 -10.54
C CYS A 217 0.36 1.44 -9.87
N THR A 218 0.42 0.46 -8.96
CA THR A 218 1.64 0.05 -8.26
C THR A 218 2.71 -0.47 -9.22
N PHE A 219 2.32 -1.29 -10.21
CA PHE A 219 3.21 -1.74 -11.28
C PHE A 219 3.79 -0.56 -12.06
N LYS A 220 2.95 0.38 -12.48
CA LYS A 220 3.41 1.57 -13.23
C LYS A 220 4.37 2.43 -12.42
N VAL A 221 4.12 2.66 -11.14
CA VAL A 221 5.06 3.40 -10.27
C VAL A 221 6.44 2.74 -10.22
N MET A 222 6.48 1.41 -10.09
CA MET A 222 7.74 0.67 -10.15
C MET A 222 8.39 0.70 -11.54
N LYS A 223 7.60 0.62 -12.62
CA LYS A 223 8.06 0.71 -14.01
C LYS A 223 8.71 2.06 -14.31
N VAL A 224 8.11 3.17 -13.83
CA VAL A 224 8.69 4.52 -13.93
C VAL A 224 10.10 4.54 -13.34
N ARG A 225 10.30 3.92 -12.18
CA ARG A 225 11.62 3.83 -11.54
C ARG A 225 12.63 3.10 -12.41
N SER A 226 12.28 1.94 -12.97
CA SER A 226 13.15 1.19 -13.89
C SER A 226 13.50 2.01 -15.13
N LEU A 227 12.51 2.64 -15.78
CA LEU A 227 12.72 3.47 -16.97
C LEU A 227 13.63 4.66 -16.69
N LEU A 228 13.48 5.34 -15.54
CA LEU A 228 14.40 6.40 -15.12
C LEU A 228 15.84 5.88 -14.93
N MET A 229 16.01 4.68 -14.36
CA MET A 229 17.34 4.05 -14.22
C MET A 229 17.98 3.70 -15.56
N TYR A 230 17.17 3.32 -16.56
CA TYR A 230 17.64 3.01 -17.91
C TYR A 230 17.86 4.26 -18.80
N GLY A 231 17.52 5.46 -18.31
CA GLY A 231 17.63 6.70 -19.09
C GLY A 231 16.46 6.94 -20.05
N GLU A 232 15.40 6.14 -19.96
CA GLU A 232 14.22 6.18 -20.83
C GLU A 232 13.21 7.24 -20.34
N TYR A 233 13.67 8.49 -20.26
CA TYR A 233 12.96 9.56 -19.55
C TYR A 233 11.60 9.89 -20.15
N GLN A 234 11.43 9.81 -21.47
CA GLN A 234 10.15 10.12 -22.11
C GLN A 234 9.11 9.03 -21.81
N LEU A 235 9.52 7.76 -21.85
CA LEU A 235 8.66 6.63 -21.48
C LEU A 235 8.33 6.66 -19.99
N ALA A 236 9.31 6.97 -19.14
CA ALA A 236 9.09 7.13 -17.70
C ALA A 236 8.04 8.22 -17.41
N LEU A 237 8.06 9.32 -18.16
CA LEU A 237 7.09 10.39 -18.02
C LEU A 237 5.68 9.94 -18.41
N GLN A 238 5.52 9.23 -19.54
CA GLN A 238 4.22 8.70 -19.99
C GLN A 238 3.62 7.74 -18.94
N GLU A 239 4.41 6.80 -18.44
CA GLU A 239 3.97 5.87 -17.39
C GLU A 239 3.62 6.59 -16.09
N ALA A 240 4.35 7.66 -15.75
CA ALA A 240 4.04 8.48 -14.57
C ALA A 240 2.74 9.26 -14.75
N GLU A 241 2.46 9.82 -15.92
CA GLU A 241 1.19 10.50 -16.21
C GLU A 241 0.00 9.55 -16.09
N GLU A 242 0.13 8.32 -16.62
CA GLU A 242 -0.89 7.29 -16.46
C GLU A 242 -1.08 6.87 -15.00
N ALA A 243 0.03 6.59 -14.27
CA ALA A 243 -0.03 6.27 -12.85
C ALA A 243 -0.67 7.40 -12.03
N ASN A 244 -0.42 8.65 -12.38
CA ASN A 244 -0.99 9.81 -11.70
C ASN A 244 -2.52 9.84 -11.78
N ASN A 245 -3.12 9.40 -12.90
CA ASN A 245 -4.58 9.29 -13.05
C ASN A 245 -5.19 8.20 -12.15
N MET A 246 -4.39 7.24 -11.69
CA MET A 246 -4.79 6.12 -10.85
C MET A 246 -4.34 6.27 -9.38
N ILE A 247 -3.58 7.32 -9.04
CA ILE A 247 -2.83 7.38 -7.78
C ILE A 247 -3.73 7.35 -6.53
N LEU A 248 -5.00 7.75 -6.66
CA LEU A 248 -5.98 7.69 -5.58
C LEU A 248 -6.28 6.27 -5.12
N TYR A 249 -6.11 5.25 -5.98
CA TYR A 249 -6.27 3.84 -5.60
C TYR A 249 -5.22 3.36 -4.60
N LEU A 250 -4.08 4.06 -4.50
CA LEU A 250 -2.99 3.77 -3.54
C LEU A 250 -3.06 4.66 -2.30
N GLY A 251 -4.21 5.29 -2.03
CA GLY A 251 -4.39 6.22 -0.93
C GLY A 251 -3.90 5.68 0.42
N GLY A 252 -3.09 6.48 1.12
CA GLY A 252 -2.54 6.15 2.44
C GLY A 252 -1.32 5.22 2.43
N GLN A 253 -1.00 4.58 1.31
CA GLN A 253 0.17 3.70 1.18
C GLN A 253 1.45 4.50 0.87
N TYR A 254 2.60 3.81 0.78
CA TYR A 254 3.87 4.45 0.39
C TYR A 254 3.93 4.82 -1.10
N GLY A 255 3.24 4.08 -1.97
CA GLY A 255 3.26 4.27 -3.43
C GLY A 255 3.08 5.72 -3.92
N PRO A 256 2.12 6.50 -3.40
CA PRO A 256 1.97 7.92 -3.74
C PRO A 256 3.19 8.79 -3.42
N LEU A 257 3.94 8.49 -2.34
CA LEU A 257 5.16 9.23 -2.00
C LEU A 257 6.27 8.95 -3.02
N GLU A 258 6.44 7.67 -3.38
CA GLU A 258 7.38 7.24 -4.42
C GLU A 258 7.01 7.85 -5.78
N HIS A 259 5.74 7.73 -6.18
CA HIS A 259 5.21 8.29 -7.43
C HIS A 259 5.51 9.78 -7.56
N ASN A 260 5.21 10.57 -6.53
CA ASN A 260 5.44 12.01 -6.57
C ASN A 260 6.91 12.36 -6.77
N PHE A 261 7.82 11.60 -6.17
CA PHE A 261 9.26 11.75 -6.37
C PHE A 261 9.67 11.38 -7.80
N LEU A 262 9.29 10.21 -8.28
CA LEU A 262 9.65 9.71 -9.60
C LEU A 262 9.04 10.55 -10.73
N TYR A 263 7.80 11.00 -10.58
CA TYR A 263 7.13 11.86 -11.54
C TYR A 263 7.85 13.23 -11.63
N SER A 264 8.24 13.80 -10.49
CA SER A 264 9.03 15.04 -10.47
C SER A 264 10.39 14.86 -11.17
N LEU A 265 11.05 13.71 -11.00
CA LEU A 265 12.28 13.38 -11.71
C LEU A 265 12.06 13.24 -13.22
N ALA A 266 10.99 12.56 -13.64
CA ALA A 266 10.65 12.39 -15.05
C ALA A 266 10.37 13.74 -15.73
N LEU A 267 9.64 14.64 -15.07
CA LEU A 267 9.40 16.01 -15.55
C LEU A 267 10.73 16.78 -15.67
N ALA A 268 11.58 16.74 -14.64
CA ALA A 268 12.87 17.42 -14.63
C ALA A 268 13.81 16.90 -15.74
N ALA A 269 13.85 15.58 -15.97
CA ALA A 269 14.69 14.97 -17.00
C ALA A 269 14.27 15.36 -18.42
N ASN A 270 12.97 15.62 -18.65
CA ASN A 270 12.44 16.04 -19.95
C ASN A 270 12.32 17.57 -20.10
N TYR A 271 12.52 18.35 -19.04
CA TYR A 271 12.27 19.80 -19.01
C TYR A 271 12.94 20.57 -20.15
N LYS A 272 14.20 20.26 -20.49
CA LYS A 272 14.93 20.96 -21.56
C LYS A 272 14.45 20.59 -22.97
N LYS A 273 13.72 19.48 -23.12
CA LYS A 273 13.29 18.91 -24.41
C LYS A 273 11.89 19.38 -24.84
N VAL A 274 11.16 20.08 -23.98
CA VAL A 274 9.77 20.50 -24.24
C VAL A 274 9.65 22.00 -24.54
N SER A 275 8.50 22.39 -25.11
CA SER A 275 8.20 23.77 -25.47
C SER A 275 8.16 24.70 -24.24
N PRO A 276 8.35 26.02 -24.39
CA PRO A 276 8.26 26.97 -23.28
C PRO A 276 6.96 26.94 -22.50
N ASP A 277 5.84 26.60 -23.15
CA ASP A 277 4.54 26.48 -22.47
C ASP A 277 4.47 25.23 -21.59
N LEU A 278 4.92 24.07 -22.11
CA LEU A 278 5.01 22.83 -21.32
C LEU A 278 5.99 22.94 -20.15
N LYS A 279 7.05 23.73 -20.29
CA LYS A 279 7.99 24.01 -19.19
C LYS A 279 7.28 24.62 -17.98
N LYS A 280 6.32 25.52 -18.19
CA LYS A 280 5.56 26.13 -17.08
C LYS A 280 4.72 25.07 -16.36
N GLU A 281 4.09 24.17 -17.10
CA GLU A 281 3.31 23.07 -16.53
C GLU A 281 4.19 22.10 -15.72
N TYR A 282 5.38 21.79 -16.22
CA TYR A 282 6.32 20.87 -15.57
C TYR A 282 6.84 21.41 -14.21
N LEU A 283 6.79 22.73 -14.00
CA LEU A 283 7.15 23.35 -12.72
C LEU A 283 6.02 23.29 -11.69
N VAL A 284 4.75 23.22 -12.12
CA VAL A 284 3.58 23.26 -11.21
C VAL A 284 3.43 21.97 -10.41
N VAL A 285 3.70 20.81 -11.00
CA VAL A 285 3.52 19.51 -10.33
C VAL A 285 4.49 19.34 -9.15
N PRO A 286 5.81 19.54 -9.30
CA PRO A 286 6.75 19.47 -8.18
C PRO A 286 6.42 20.46 -7.07
N GLU A 287 5.99 21.70 -7.41
CA GLU A 287 5.61 22.70 -6.41
C GLU A 287 4.41 22.27 -5.56
N LYS A 288 3.39 21.64 -6.16
CA LYS A 288 2.22 21.12 -5.42
C LYS A 288 2.61 19.97 -4.48
N VAL A 289 3.53 19.11 -4.91
CA VAL A 289 4.06 18.01 -4.08
C VAL A 289 4.84 18.57 -2.89
N LEU A 290 5.70 19.56 -3.12
CA LEU A 290 6.53 20.17 -2.08
C LEU A 290 5.69 20.95 -1.05
N LYS A 291 4.63 21.67 -1.50
CA LYS A 291 3.74 22.43 -0.60
C LYS A 291 2.88 21.54 0.29
N LYS A 292 2.50 20.33 -0.14
CA LYS A 292 1.74 19.38 0.69
C LYS A 292 2.52 18.78 1.86
N ARG A 293 3.85 18.96 1.95
CA ARG A 293 4.68 18.47 3.07
C ARG A 293 4.94 19.51 4.17
N ILE A 294 4.47 20.76 4.03
CA ILE A 294 4.84 21.89 4.90
C ILE A 294 3.69 22.38 5.80
N THR A 295 2.52 21.73 5.77
CA THR A 295 1.38 22.02 6.65
C THR A 295 0.92 20.75 7.34
#